data_AF-A0A940LZU5-F1
#
_entry.id   AF-A0A940LZU5-F1
#
_cell.length_a   1.000
_cell.length_b   1.000
_cell.length_c   1.000
_cell.angle_alpha   90.00
_cell.angle_beta   90.00
_cell.angle_gamma   90.00
#
_symmetry.space_group_name_H-M   'P 1'
#
loop_
_entity.id
_entity.type
_entity.pdbx_description
1 polymer ?
#
loop_
_entity_poly.entity_id
_entity_poly.type
_entity_poly.pdbx_seq_one_letter_code
_entity_poly.pdbx_strand_id
1 'polypeptide(L)' 'SADFGDWRFNVRSSNTEPLLRLNVEARGDAALLQARTDELTRLIEA' A
#
# COMPACT_ATOMS: atom_id res chain seq x y z
N SER A 1 -2.00 -7.56 -6.89
CA SER A 1 -2.04 -6.09 -6.94
C SER A 1 -3.49 -5.66 -7.10
N ALA A 2 -3.84 -4.45 -6.68
CA ALA A 2 -5.17 -3.85 -6.87
C ALA A 2 -5.00 -2.42 -7.38
N ASP A 3 -5.80 -2.05 -8.39
CA ASP A 3 -5.77 -0.76 -9.07
C ASP A 3 -7.13 -0.08 -8.95
N PHE A 4 -7.13 1.20 -8.58
CA PHE A 4 -8.32 2.02 -8.33
C PHE A 4 -8.32 3.30 -9.18
N GLY A 5 -7.58 3.31 -10.30
CA GLY A 5 -7.47 4.44 -11.22
C GLY A 5 -6.41 5.45 -10.81
N ASP A 6 -6.75 6.32 -9.87
CA ASP A 6 -5.88 7.42 -9.42
C ASP A 6 -4.76 6.94 -8.49
N TRP A 7 -4.94 5.74 -7.92
CA TRP A 7 -3.96 5.10 -7.06
C TRP A 7 -4.06 3.57 -7.18
N ARG A 8 -3.00 2.89 -6.77
CA ARG A 8 -2.92 1.43 -6.75
C ARG A 8 -2.04 0.97 -5.60
N PHE A 9 -2.17 -0.30 -5.22
CA PHE A 9 -1.25 -0.90 -4.26
C PHE A 9 -0.94 -2.36 -4.56
N ASN A 10 0.14 -2.84 -3.96
CA ASN A 10 0.46 -4.26 -3.89
C ASN A 10 0.94 -4.63 -2.49
N VAL A 11 0.36 -5.70 -1.94
CA VAL A 11 0.88 -6.42 -0.79
C VAL A 11 1.46 -7.76 -1.25
N ARG A 12 2.60 -8.15 -0.68
CA ARG A 12 3.21 -9.48 -0.86
C ARG A 12 3.92 -9.91 0.43
N SER A 13 4.02 -11.21 0.67
CA SER A 13 4.96 -11.74 1.66
C SER A 13 6.40 -11.56 1.18
N SER A 14 7.33 -11.27 2.09
CA SER A 14 8.76 -11.26 1.78
C SER A 14 9.25 -12.71 1.63
N ASN A 15 10.11 -12.94 0.64
CA ASN A 15 10.64 -14.28 0.35
C ASN A 15 11.79 -14.68 1.27
N THR A 16 12.46 -13.70 1.89
CA THR A 16 13.69 -13.89 2.67
C THR A 16 13.53 -13.54 4.15
N GLU A 17 12.41 -12.91 4.52
CA GLU A 17 12.19 -12.38 5.87
C GLU A 17 10.73 -12.63 6.26
N PRO A 18 10.42 -12.85 7.55
CA PRO A 18 9.05 -13.10 8.02
C PRO A 18 8.26 -11.78 8.14
N LEU A 19 8.06 -11.07 7.03
CA LEU A 19 7.33 -9.79 6.99
C LEU A 19 6.47 -9.65 5.72
N LEU A 20 5.50 -8.72 5.76
CA LEU A 20 4.74 -8.28 4.60
C LEU A 20 5.36 -7.02 4.00
N ARG A 21 5.32 -6.91 2.67
CA ARG A 21 5.75 -5.72 1.91
C ARG A 21 4.53 -5.07 1.27
N LEU A 22 4.21 -3.85 1.68
CA LEU A 22 3.20 -2.99 1.08
C LEU A 22 3.88 -1.95 0.18
N ASN A 23 3.41 -1.82 -1.07
CA ASN A 23 3.78 -0.73 -1.98
C ASN A 23 2.50 -0.01 -2.40
N VAL A 24 2.49 1.32 -2.31
CA VAL A 24 1.36 2.18 -2.70
C VAL A 24 1.89 3.23 -3.66
N GLU A 25 1.13 3.51 -4.72
CA GLU A 25 1.45 4.53 -5.72
C GLU A 25 0.20 5.36 -6.01
N ALA A 26 0.36 6.67 -6.22
CA ALA A 26 -0.70 7.59 -6.64
C ALA A 26 -0.22 8.48 -7.79
N ARG A 27 -1.14 8.94 -8.64
CA ARG A 27 -0.82 9.75 -9.83
C ARG A 27 -0.60 11.22 -9.46
N GLY A 28 0.59 11.55 -8.94
CA GLY A 28 0.97 12.93 -8.63
C GLY A 28 0.25 13.55 -7.43
N ASP A 29 -0.51 12.74 -6.67
CA ASP A 29 -1.23 13.17 -5.47
C ASP A 29 -0.60 12.58 -4.20
N ALA A 30 0.24 13.38 -3.54
CA ALA A 30 0.93 12.99 -2.32
C ALA A 30 -0.02 12.85 -1.12
N ALA A 31 -1.10 13.63 -1.08
CA ALA A 31 -2.07 13.57 0.03
C ALA A 31 -2.88 12.27 -0.05
N LEU A 32 -3.32 11.89 -1.26
CA LEU A 32 -3.97 10.61 -1.51
C LEU A 32 -3.04 9.44 -1.19
N LEU A 33 -1.78 9.50 -1.62
CA LEU A 33 -0.78 8.48 -1.31
C LEU A 33 -0.64 8.24 0.20
N GLN A 34 -0.49 9.32 0.97
CA GLN A 34 -0.34 9.24 2.42
C GLN A 34 -1.59 8.66 3.08
N ALA A 35 -2.77 9.20 2.74
CA ALA A 35 -4.04 8.75 3.32
C ALA A 35 -4.30 7.25 3.10
N ARG A 36 -4.03 6.75 1.88
CA ARG A 36 -4.21 5.33 1.56
C ARG A 36 -3.14 4.44 2.18
N THR A 37 -1.92 4.92 2.33
CA THR A 37 -0.85 4.19 3.03
C THR A 37 -1.20 4.02 4.51
N ASP A 38 -1.69 5.08 5.18
CA ASP A 38 -2.07 5.04 6.59
C ASP A 38 -3.32 4.19 6.85
N GLU A 39 -4.28 4.21 5.91
CA GLU A 39 -5.45 3.32 5.95
C GLU A 39 -5.05 1.84 5.84
N LEU A 40 -4.26 1.48 4.82
CA LEU A 40 -3.85 0.09 4.59
C LEU A 40 -2.95 -0.43 5.69
N THR A 41 -2.02 0.38 6.19
CA THR A 41 -1.14 -0.02 7.32
C THR A 41 -1.97 -0.36 8.56
N ARG A 42 -2.94 0.49 8.92
CA ARG A 42 -3.84 0.22 10.05
C ARG A 42 -4.66 -1.06 9.88
N LEU A 43 -5.08 -1.39 8.66
CA LEU A 43 -5.81 -2.64 8.39
C LEU A 43 -4.92 -3.89 8.47
N ILE A 44 -3.61 -3.75 8.19
CA ILE A 44 -2.66 -4.86 8.24
C ILE A 44 -2.18 -5.13 9.68
N GLU A 45 -2.06 -4.07 10.49
CA GLU A 45 -1.60 -4.16 11.88
C GLU A 45 -2.71 -4.50 12.90
N ALA A 46 -3.98 -4.43 12.48
CA ALA A 46 -5.14 -4.79 13.29
C ALA A 46 -5.29 -6.31 13.47
#